data_AF-A0A7S0WDH1-F1
#
_entry.id   AF-A0A7S0WDH1-F1
#
_cell.length_a   1.000
_cell.length_b   1.000
_cell.length_c   1.000
_cell.angle_alpha   90.00
_cell.angle_beta   90.00
_cell.angle_gamma   90.00
#
_symmetry.space_group_name_H-M   'P 1'
#
loop_
_entity.id
_entity.type
_entity.pdbx_description
1 polymer ?
#
loop_
_entity_poly.entity_id
_entity_poly.type
_entity_poly.pdbx_seq_one_letter_code
_entity_poly.pdbx_strand_id
1 'polypeptide(L)'
;ASSSSTSMPTVALMGHWPPHAPTFALAELLADALHTELPSASLKRRSVMHHRASILRLCAIVLDVQASKSVTPQSAPKVVLDIMSTILDNGREGSNAQPQDSAIEHGQFAVLELPKSVTHISERCSEHFVRQSFTPEVEQARDEISAQQLLDDSRNVSEGGIYATNSHGDKIIDADVVKQKLCAECKRLESEQHVHAMRAEAVAFIRTRHNLGVDATMKIVVAKNTVVEDATARSELFKAWERLVTVAVTRGLASFVAYFDLQSTSAPGHVIDDTPMSPHSILFELVDGILSGLCEAEPFGGGSDAAKVAPFCRLVHMILSQLRILGDRDRSKGKVSEMLAPSKCRALLRSLNACLLHRSPVPQASRLDIIGALLQYLAYCRPDADGLSPVTKRGQSMADLSFSHTMDVDIEKGNAAIIQRDATALVDVISRDALEGSNDTKAITLAALEAMVAVCAGTGVGGIEVLLLQNGVAMACLHGLETVSMPDLVMNTPRAASQSKAIEASLSLLLRMAQSEPAQMIALGTIVALTNCRAIDAYADIHSSSAATATMQADLPYSELPIPRARHHKLLVNVLRLVGSLLAASPSTAPVPAPSPSAVYQGAIVQSAGIPEVTAQTFAFVEAHYA
;
A
#
# COMPACT_ATOMS: atom_id res chain seq x y z
N ALA A 1 -23.67 -3.08 -14.98
CA ALA A 1 -23.59 -2.38 -16.27
C ALA A 1 -22.16 -2.53 -16.77
N SER A 2 -22.00 -3.10 -17.96
CA SER A 2 -20.78 -3.68 -18.53
C SER A 2 -19.70 -2.64 -18.86
N SER A 3 -18.53 -2.78 -18.24
CA SER A 3 -17.27 -2.14 -18.62
C SER A 3 -16.69 -2.86 -19.85
N SER A 4 -17.20 -2.56 -21.03
CA SER A 4 -16.58 -2.98 -22.28
C SER A 4 -15.38 -2.09 -22.59
N SER A 5 -14.18 -2.64 -22.41
CA SER A 5 -13.10 -2.62 -23.42
C SER A 5 -12.86 -1.28 -24.14
N THR A 6 -12.05 -0.40 -23.55
CA THR A 6 -11.43 0.75 -24.25
C THR A 6 -10.03 0.43 -24.82
N SER A 7 -9.71 -0.85 -25.05
CA SER A 7 -8.37 -1.25 -25.53
C SER A 7 -8.15 -1.12 -27.05
N MET A 8 -9.20 -0.98 -27.86
CA MET A 8 -9.08 -0.80 -29.32
C MET A 8 -9.22 0.64 -29.85
N PRO A 9 -10.08 1.52 -29.32
CA PRO A 9 -10.30 2.84 -29.93
C PRO A 9 -9.05 3.74 -29.89
N THR A 10 -8.25 3.66 -28.83
CA THR A 10 -7.04 4.48 -28.65
C THR A 10 -5.91 4.05 -29.59
N VAL A 11 -5.72 2.74 -29.79
CA VAL A 11 -4.73 2.21 -30.75
C VAL A 11 -5.16 2.49 -32.19
N ALA A 12 -6.47 2.44 -32.48
CA ALA A 12 -7.00 2.87 -33.77
C ALA A 12 -6.85 4.39 -33.99
N LEU A 13 -7.05 5.22 -32.97
CA LEU A 13 -6.77 6.67 -33.04
C LEU A 13 -5.27 6.95 -33.27
N MET A 14 -4.37 6.13 -32.73
CA MET A 14 -2.93 6.21 -32.97
C MET A 14 -2.50 5.80 -34.39
N GLY A 15 -3.35 5.08 -35.13
CA GLY A 15 -3.11 4.80 -36.56
C GLY A 15 -3.18 6.05 -37.45
N HIS A 16 -3.63 7.19 -36.92
CA HIS A 16 -3.96 8.39 -37.69
C HIS A 16 -3.24 9.66 -37.19
N TRP A 17 -2.21 9.55 -36.34
CA TRP A 17 -1.55 10.72 -35.73
C TRP A 17 -0.01 10.67 -35.79
N PRO A 18 0.65 11.70 -36.36
CA PRO A 18 0.65 12.10 -37.77
C PRO A 18 1.64 11.26 -38.63
N PRO A 19 1.51 11.27 -39.97
CA PRO A 19 2.24 10.37 -40.89
C PRO A 19 3.76 10.61 -41.01
N HIS A 20 4.34 11.53 -40.22
CA HIS A 20 5.77 11.88 -40.27
C HIS A 20 6.44 12.10 -38.90
N ALA A 21 5.84 11.72 -37.77
CA ALA A 21 6.55 11.76 -36.48
C ALA A 21 7.28 10.43 -36.25
N PRO A 22 8.62 10.40 -36.28
CA PRO A 22 9.37 9.16 -36.18
C PRO A 22 9.21 8.57 -34.78
N THR A 23 9.33 7.25 -34.69
CA THR A 23 9.40 6.45 -33.44
C THR A 23 10.43 6.95 -32.41
N PHE A 24 11.28 7.90 -32.78
CA PHE A 24 12.22 8.62 -31.92
C PHE A 24 11.55 9.69 -31.02
N ALA A 25 10.35 10.17 -31.35
CA ALA A 25 9.72 11.27 -30.61
C ALA A 25 9.17 10.85 -29.24
N LEU A 26 8.82 9.58 -29.00
CA LEU A 26 8.11 9.22 -27.76
C LEU A 26 9.02 9.21 -26.53
N ALA A 27 10.26 8.74 -26.66
CA ALA A 27 11.24 8.77 -25.58
C ALA A 27 11.67 10.21 -25.25
N GLU A 28 11.84 11.06 -26.27
CA GLU A 28 12.12 12.49 -26.08
C GLU A 28 10.95 13.23 -25.41
N LEU A 29 9.72 12.97 -25.84
CA LEU A 29 8.51 13.50 -25.20
C LEU A 29 8.36 13.01 -23.76
N LEU A 30 8.76 11.76 -23.48
CA LEU A 30 8.78 11.23 -22.12
C LEU A 30 9.83 11.94 -21.26
N ALA A 31 11.05 12.12 -21.78
CA ALA A 31 12.12 12.83 -21.09
C ALA A 31 11.67 14.26 -20.74
N ASP A 32 11.11 14.99 -21.71
CA ASP A 32 10.52 16.31 -21.46
C ASP A 32 9.45 16.21 -20.37
N ALA A 33 8.47 15.32 -20.51
CA ALA A 33 7.39 15.17 -19.54
C ALA A 33 7.86 14.80 -18.11
N LEU A 34 9.03 14.16 -17.94
CA LEU A 34 9.60 13.88 -16.62
C LEU A 34 10.28 15.11 -16.02
N HIS A 35 10.97 15.92 -16.82
CA HIS A 35 11.78 17.05 -16.36
C HIS A 35 11.10 18.43 -16.42
N THR A 36 9.99 18.60 -17.15
CA THR A 36 9.37 19.92 -17.31
C THR A 36 8.92 20.53 -15.97
N GLU A 37 9.43 21.73 -15.65
CA GLU A 37 8.95 22.53 -14.53
C GLU A 37 7.54 23.09 -14.76
N LEU A 38 6.75 23.21 -13.68
CA LEU A 38 5.39 23.71 -13.77
C LEU A 38 5.32 25.24 -13.94
N PRO A 39 4.55 25.76 -14.92
CA PRO A 39 4.30 27.20 -15.05
C PRO A 39 3.67 27.83 -13.80
N SER A 40 3.97 29.11 -13.55
CA SER A 40 3.36 29.89 -12.46
C SER A 40 1.86 30.15 -12.67
N ALA A 41 1.43 30.35 -13.92
CA ALA A 41 0.03 30.59 -14.28
C ALA A 41 -0.81 29.31 -14.17
N SER A 42 -1.90 29.34 -13.38
CA SER A 42 -2.73 28.16 -13.07
C SER A 42 -3.27 27.43 -14.29
N LEU A 43 -3.87 28.14 -15.24
CA LEU A 43 -4.42 27.54 -16.47
C LEU A 43 -3.35 26.79 -17.28
N LYS A 44 -2.18 27.41 -17.46
CA LYS A 44 -1.05 26.79 -18.19
C LYS A 44 -0.50 25.60 -17.41
N ARG A 45 -0.35 25.73 -16.09
CA ARG A 45 0.09 24.66 -15.19
C ARG A 45 -0.78 23.42 -15.34
N ARG A 46 -2.11 23.57 -15.28
CA ARG A 46 -3.06 22.45 -15.48
C ARG A 46 -2.93 21.81 -16.84
N SER A 47 -2.87 22.62 -17.90
CA SER A 47 -2.69 22.12 -19.25
C SER A 47 -1.42 21.30 -19.39
N VAL A 48 -0.31 21.77 -18.81
CA VAL A 48 0.97 21.04 -18.80
C VAL A 48 0.84 19.74 -18.02
N MET A 49 0.21 19.74 -16.84
CA MET A 49 0.00 18.51 -16.06
C MET A 49 -0.83 17.46 -16.81
N HIS A 50 -1.93 17.86 -17.47
CA HIS A 50 -2.73 16.94 -18.28
C HIS A 50 -1.99 16.43 -19.52
N HIS A 51 -1.18 17.29 -20.14
CA HIS A 51 -0.35 16.91 -21.28
C HIS A 51 0.70 15.86 -20.87
N ARG A 52 1.44 16.13 -19.78
CA ARG A 52 2.40 15.19 -19.18
C ARG A 52 1.71 13.86 -18.84
N ALA A 53 0.54 13.91 -18.18
CA ALA A 53 -0.22 12.70 -17.83
C ALA A 53 -0.61 11.87 -19.07
N SER A 54 -0.95 12.52 -20.18
CA SER A 54 -1.30 11.85 -21.44
C SER A 54 -0.09 11.16 -22.06
N ILE A 55 1.09 11.79 -22.05
CA ILE A 55 2.35 11.20 -22.53
C ILE A 55 2.71 9.97 -21.69
N LEU A 56 2.65 10.06 -20.36
CA LEU A 56 2.97 8.93 -19.47
C LEU A 56 2.02 7.74 -19.70
N ARG A 57 0.72 7.99 -19.86
CA ARG A 57 -0.27 6.94 -20.18
C ARG A 57 0.03 6.29 -21.52
N LEU A 58 0.38 7.09 -22.53
CA LEU A 58 0.75 6.59 -23.85
C LEU A 58 1.98 5.69 -23.77
N CYS A 59 3.04 6.13 -23.09
CA CYS A 59 4.24 5.33 -22.86
C CYS A 59 3.93 4.02 -22.13
N ALA A 60 3.08 4.07 -21.10
CA ALA A 60 2.67 2.87 -20.36
C ALA A 60 1.91 1.87 -21.26
N ILE A 61 1.01 2.35 -22.13
CA ILE A 61 0.27 1.49 -23.08
C ILE A 61 1.22 0.88 -24.10
N VAL A 62 2.10 1.69 -24.69
CA VAL A 62 3.10 1.22 -25.67
C VAL A 62 4.00 0.17 -25.04
N LEU A 63 4.49 0.41 -23.82
CA LEU A 63 5.34 -0.51 -23.10
C LEU A 63 4.61 -1.84 -22.80
N ASP A 64 3.36 -1.79 -22.33
CA ASP A 64 2.56 -2.98 -22.02
C ASP A 64 2.30 -3.84 -23.27
N VAL A 65 1.90 -3.20 -24.37
CA VAL A 65 1.60 -3.88 -25.65
C VAL A 65 2.86 -4.46 -26.29
N GLN A 66 3.96 -3.70 -26.33
CA GLN A 66 5.16 -4.10 -27.05
C GLN A 66 5.99 -5.10 -26.24
N ALA A 67 6.08 -4.96 -24.92
CA ALA A 67 6.75 -5.94 -24.06
C ALA A 67 5.97 -7.27 -23.97
N SER A 68 4.66 -7.25 -24.19
CA SER A 68 3.87 -8.49 -24.26
C SER A 68 4.05 -9.26 -25.59
N LYS A 69 4.57 -8.59 -26.64
CA LYS A 69 4.82 -9.21 -27.95
C LYS A 69 6.20 -9.86 -28.06
N SER A 70 7.15 -9.51 -27.18
CA SER A 70 8.48 -10.12 -27.20
C SER A 70 8.41 -11.56 -26.69
N VAL A 71 8.85 -12.50 -27.52
CA VAL A 71 8.89 -13.93 -27.17
C VAL A 71 10.01 -14.22 -26.17
N THR A 72 11.10 -13.46 -26.25
CA THR A 72 12.20 -13.50 -25.28
C THR A 72 12.56 -12.10 -24.84
N PRO A 73 13.08 -11.90 -23.60
CA PRO A 73 13.53 -10.60 -23.12
C PRO A 73 14.57 -9.92 -24.04
N GLN A 74 15.35 -10.75 -24.76
CA GLN A 74 16.39 -10.31 -25.69
C GLN A 74 15.84 -9.81 -27.03
N SER A 75 14.58 -10.12 -27.37
CA SER A 75 13.93 -9.71 -28.62
C SER A 75 13.06 -8.47 -28.45
N ALA A 76 13.32 -7.64 -27.43
CA ALA A 76 12.50 -6.49 -27.12
C ALA A 76 12.57 -5.43 -28.24
N PRO A 77 11.44 -4.86 -28.69
CA PRO A 77 11.44 -3.79 -29.68
C PRO A 77 12.24 -2.57 -29.21
N LYS A 78 12.92 -1.88 -30.12
CA LYS A 78 13.73 -0.68 -29.81
C LYS A 78 12.96 0.36 -28.98
N VAL A 79 11.69 0.61 -29.30
CA VAL A 79 10.84 1.55 -28.55
C VAL A 79 10.68 1.19 -27.06
N VAL A 80 10.71 -0.10 -26.70
CA VAL A 80 10.68 -0.54 -25.30
C VAL A 80 11.98 -0.18 -24.60
N LEU A 81 13.11 -0.41 -25.28
CA LEU A 81 14.44 -0.10 -24.77
C LEU A 81 14.63 1.41 -24.62
N ASP A 82 14.23 2.19 -25.62
CA ASP A 82 14.32 3.66 -25.60
C ASP A 82 13.50 4.23 -24.42
N ILE A 83 12.24 3.79 -24.23
CA ILE A 83 11.40 4.21 -23.09
C ILE A 83 12.04 3.81 -21.76
N MET A 84 12.51 2.57 -21.62
CA MET A 84 13.13 2.10 -20.38
C MET A 84 14.44 2.83 -20.07
N SER A 85 15.23 3.17 -21.10
CA SER A 85 16.44 3.98 -20.98
C SER A 85 16.11 5.36 -20.44
N THR A 86 15.06 6.02 -20.95
CA THR A 86 14.62 7.33 -20.44
C THR A 86 14.12 7.24 -18.99
N ILE A 87 13.39 6.18 -18.62
CA ILE A 87 12.87 6.01 -17.25
C ILE A 87 14.01 5.82 -16.25
N LEU A 88 15.02 5.03 -16.62
CA LEU A 88 16.14 4.64 -15.78
C LEU A 88 17.40 5.49 -16.02
N ASP A 89 17.27 6.58 -16.78
CA ASP A 89 18.36 7.51 -16.99
C ASP A 89 18.72 8.15 -15.64
N ASN A 90 19.98 7.99 -15.26
CA ASN A 90 20.55 8.52 -14.03
C ASN A 90 21.50 9.70 -14.31
N GLY A 91 21.46 10.29 -15.50
CA GLY A 91 22.23 11.47 -15.87
C GLY A 91 23.74 11.21 -15.98
N ARG A 92 24.18 9.95 -16.09
CA ARG A 92 25.60 9.61 -16.23
C ARG A 92 26.17 9.89 -17.62
N GLU A 93 25.34 10.17 -18.61
CA GLU A 93 25.81 10.56 -19.95
C GLU A 93 25.98 12.07 -20.07
N GLY A 94 27.18 12.55 -19.74
CA GLY A 94 27.49 13.98 -19.85
C GLY A 94 28.90 14.36 -19.44
N SER A 95 29.95 13.74 -19.99
CA SER A 95 31.36 14.14 -19.81
C SER A 95 31.71 15.53 -20.40
N ASN A 96 30.79 16.50 -20.47
CA ASN A 96 31.05 17.86 -20.97
C ASN A 96 30.30 18.99 -20.23
N ALA A 97 29.75 18.75 -19.03
CA ALA A 97 29.31 19.85 -18.17
C ALA A 97 30.51 20.41 -17.38
N GLN A 98 30.75 21.71 -17.52
CA GLN A 98 31.83 22.43 -16.84
C GLN A 98 31.83 22.16 -15.33
N PRO A 99 32.98 21.88 -14.68
CA PRO A 99 33.02 21.51 -13.27
C PRO A 99 32.92 22.76 -12.40
N GLN A 100 31.70 23.22 -12.14
CA GLN A 100 31.39 24.10 -11.01
C GLN A 100 30.07 23.65 -10.39
N ASP A 101 30.12 22.55 -9.63
CA ASP A 101 29.55 22.50 -8.28
C ASP A 101 29.92 21.19 -7.59
N SER A 102 30.64 21.31 -6.48
CA SER A 102 31.14 20.21 -5.67
C SER A 102 30.07 19.68 -4.69
N ALA A 103 28.95 19.23 -5.23
CA ALA A 103 27.94 18.45 -4.53
C ALA A 103 27.30 17.48 -5.53
N ILE A 104 28.07 16.45 -5.93
CA ILE A 104 27.56 15.41 -6.83
C ILE A 104 26.60 14.54 -6.01
N GLU A 105 25.34 14.98 -5.93
CA GLU A 105 24.22 14.09 -5.64
C GLU A 105 24.25 12.98 -6.68
N HIS A 106 24.26 11.73 -6.23
CA HIS A 106 24.29 10.59 -7.14
C HIS A 106 23.02 10.66 -7.98
N GLY A 107 23.17 10.67 -9.32
CA GLY A 107 22.06 10.91 -10.23
C GLY A 107 20.89 9.96 -9.97
N GLN A 108 19.76 10.53 -9.56
CA GLN A 108 18.52 9.79 -9.37
C GLN A 108 17.91 9.45 -10.74
N PHE A 109 17.11 8.38 -10.80
CA PHE A 109 16.41 8.04 -12.03
C PHE A 109 15.47 9.17 -12.46
N ALA A 110 15.45 9.50 -13.75
CA ALA A 110 14.61 10.57 -14.32
C ALA A 110 13.14 10.44 -13.92
N VAL A 111 12.64 9.21 -13.77
CA VAL A 111 11.25 8.96 -13.34
C VAL A 111 10.93 9.47 -11.93
N LEU A 112 11.94 9.66 -11.07
CA LEU A 112 11.82 10.18 -9.71
C LEU A 112 11.88 11.72 -9.65
N GLU A 113 12.24 12.39 -10.74
CA GLU A 113 12.23 13.86 -10.83
C GLU A 113 10.81 14.42 -10.99
N LEU A 114 9.91 13.65 -11.64
CA LEU A 114 8.54 14.09 -11.88
C LEU A 114 7.82 14.49 -10.58
N PRO A 115 7.81 13.67 -9.51
CA PRO A 115 7.16 14.07 -8.29
C PRO A 115 7.70 15.37 -7.67
N LYS A 116 9.03 15.57 -7.67
CA LYS A 116 9.65 16.79 -7.15
C LYS A 116 9.15 18.04 -7.87
N SER A 117 8.99 17.97 -9.19
CA SER A 117 8.49 19.08 -10.03
C SER A 117 7.01 19.42 -9.79
N VAL A 118 6.24 18.55 -9.13
CA VAL A 118 4.76 18.64 -9.03
C VAL A 118 4.28 18.89 -7.60
N THR A 119 5.09 18.58 -6.59
CA THR A 119 4.72 18.71 -5.16
C THR A 119 4.74 20.15 -4.66
N HIS A 120 5.64 21.00 -5.17
CA HIS A 120 5.78 22.39 -4.75
C HIS A 120 4.94 23.35 -5.60
N ILE A 121 3.64 23.48 -5.33
CA ILE A 121 2.80 24.52 -5.96
C ILE A 121 2.74 25.76 -5.07
N SER A 122 3.11 26.91 -5.64
CA SER A 122 3.04 28.22 -4.96
C SER A 122 1.60 28.56 -4.51
N GLU A 123 1.44 28.88 -3.22
CA GLU A 123 0.17 29.23 -2.55
C GLU A 123 -0.46 30.57 -3.00
N ARG A 124 0.09 31.23 -4.04
CA ARG A 124 -0.34 32.55 -4.54
C ARG A 124 -1.78 32.58 -5.07
N CYS A 125 -2.42 31.43 -5.25
CA CYS A 125 -3.82 31.32 -5.66
C CYS A 125 -4.73 30.76 -4.54
N SER A 126 -4.25 30.66 -3.31
CA SER A 126 -5.06 30.23 -2.18
C SER A 126 -6.12 31.28 -1.83
N GLU A 127 -7.26 30.83 -1.31
CA GLU A 127 -8.29 31.72 -0.76
C GLU A 127 -7.69 32.72 0.23
N HIS A 128 -6.80 32.25 1.10
CA HIS A 128 -6.14 33.06 2.12
C HIS A 128 -5.34 34.21 1.50
N PHE A 129 -4.55 33.94 0.46
CA PHE A 129 -3.81 34.98 -0.25
C PHE A 129 -4.73 35.99 -0.95
N VAL A 130 -5.83 35.51 -1.54
CA VAL A 130 -6.82 36.39 -2.18
C VAL A 130 -7.50 37.30 -1.15
N ARG A 131 -7.89 36.77 0.02
CA ARG A 131 -8.53 37.55 1.09
C ARG A 131 -7.58 38.60 1.68
N GLN A 132 -6.29 38.29 1.80
CA GLN A 132 -5.29 39.27 2.25
C GLN A 132 -5.14 40.48 1.32
N SER A 133 -5.55 40.36 0.05
CA SER A 133 -5.51 41.47 -0.90
C SER A 133 -6.71 42.44 -0.80
N PHE A 134 -7.70 42.12 0.03
CA PHE A 134 -8.92 42.92 0.15
C PHE A 134 -8.76 44.08 1.13
N THR A 135 -9.35 45.23 0.77
CA THR A 135 -9.45 46.39 1.65
C THR A 135 -10.64 46.21 2.60
N PRO A 136 -10.69 46.89 3.76
CA PRO A 136 -11.82 46.77 4.70
C PRO A 136 -13.16 47.14 4.06
N GLU A 137 -13.19 48.05 3.09
CA GLU A 137 -14.40 48.42 2.35
C GLU A 137 -14.94 47.25 1.50
N VAL A 138 -14.04 46.43 0.94
CA VAL A 138 -14.41 45.24 0.16
C VAL A 138 -14.97 44.14 1.07
N GLU A 139 -14.36 43.90 2.23
CA GLU A 139 -14.89 42.93 3.18
C GLU A 139 -16.26 43.38 3.73
N GLN A 140 -16.42 44.67 4.06
CA GLN A 140 -17.72 45.21 4.44
C GLN A 140 -18.77 45.01 3.34
N ALA A 141 -18.43 45.27 2.09
CA ALA A 141 -19.35 45.06 0.96
C ALA A 141 -19.74 43.58 0.79
N ARG A 142 -18.83 42.63 1.10
CA ARG A 142 -19.09 41.19 1.06
C ARG A 142 -20.01 40.74 2.19
N ASP A 143 -19.85 41.32 3.37
CA ASP A 143 -20.69 41.03 4.54
C ASP A 143 -22.13 41.49 4.31
N GLU A 144 -22.32 42.67 3.71
CA GLU A 144 -23.65 43.21 3.42
C GLU A 144 -24.46 42.37 2.43
N ILE A 145 -23.79 41.77 1.44
CA ILE A 145 -24.41 40.87 0.46
C ILE A 145 -24.44 39.40 0.94
N SER A 146 -24.11 39.14 2.22
CA SER A 146 -24.07 37.80 2.82
C SER A 146 -23.22 36.79 2.05
N ALA A 147 -22.13 37.26 1.41
CA ALA A 147 -21.31 36.43 0.53
C ALA A 147 -20.71 35.20 1.22
N GLN A 148 -20.32 35.34 2.49
CA GLN A 148 -19.76 34.22 3.26
C GLN A 148 -20.79 33.11 3.49
N GLN A 149 -22.02 33.48 3.89
CA GLN A 149 -23.11 32.53 4.11
C GLN A 149 -23.43 31.73 2.83
N LEU A 150 -23.38 32.39 1.67
CA LEU A 150 -23.56 31.72 0.38
C LEU A 150 -22.44 30.73 0.08
N LEU A 151 -21.18 31.10 0.33
CA LEU A 151 -20.02 30.23 0.09
C LEU A 151 -19.94 29.04 1.06
N ASP A 152 -20.59 29.13 2.22
CA ASP A 152 -20.68 28.05 3.21
C ASP A 152 -21.81 27.04 2.88
N ASP A 153 -22.66 27.32 1.88
CA ASP A 153 -23.72 26.40 1.43
C ASP A 153 -23.13 25.18 0.70
N SER A 154 -23.10 24.05 1.39
CA SER A 154 -22.55 22.78 0.88
C SER A 154 -23.44 22.02 -0.11
N ARG A 155 -24.66 22.51 -0.39
CA ARG A 155 -25.63 21.81 -1.25
C ARG A 155 -25.26 21.91 -2.73
N ASN A 156 -25.76 20.95 -3.51
CA ASN A 156 -25.59 20.95 -4.96
C ASN A 156 -26.57 21.93 -5.64
N VAL A 157 -26.27 22.38 -6.85
CA VAL A 157 -27.16 23.26 -7.65
C VAL A 157 -28.56 22.64 -7.83
N SER A 158 -28.65 21.32 -7.97
CA SER A 158 -29.92 20.58 -8.04
C SER A 158 -30.78 20.68 -6.77
N GLU A 159 -30.15 20.93 -5.62
CA GLU A 159 -30.78 21.11 -4.30
C GLU A 159 -30.95 22.60 -3.95
N GLY A 160 -30.70 23.50 -4.91
CA GLY A 160 -30.71 24.95 -4.70
C GLY A 160 -29.44 25.50 -4.07
N GLY A 161 -28.34 24.74 -4.00
CA GLY A 161 -27.02 25.16 -3.51
C GLY A 161 -26.14 25.80 -4.59
N ILE A 162 -24.82 25.74 -4.40
CA ILE A 162 -23.82 26.39 -5.30
C ILE A 162 -22.84 25.41 -5.94
N TYR A 163 -22.87 24.14 -5.55
CA TYR A 163 -21.92 23.15 -6.05
C TYR A 163 -22.44 22.40 -7.28
N ALA A 164 -21.59 22.29 -8.29
CA ALA A 164 -21.81 21.47 -9.48
C ALA A 164 -20.71 20.41 -9.60
N THR A 165 -20.98 19.39 -10.42
CA THR A 165 -19.99 18.37 -10.76
C THR A 165 -19.37 18.72 -12.11
N ASN A 166 -18.04 18.83 -12.17
CA ASN A 166 -17.34 19.07 -13.44
C ASN A 166 -17.36 17.81 -14.35
N SER A 167 -16.83 17.91 -15.57
CA SER A 167 -16.73 16.78 -16.50
C SER A 167 -15.87 15.62 -16.00
N HIS A 168 -15.05 15.84 -14.96
CA HIS A 168 -14.17 14.86 -14.35
C HIS A 168 -14.79 14.21 -13.10
N GLY A 169 -15.99 14.64 -12.67
CA GLY A 169 -16.65 14.12 -11.48
C GLY A 169 -16.36 14.88 -10.18
N ASP A 170 -15.60 15.97 -10.22
CA ASP A 170 -15.23 16.74 -9.03
C ASP A 170 -16.29 17.77 -8.66
N LYS A 171 -16.47 17.96 -7.35
CA LYS A 171 -17.38 18.96 -6.79
C LYS A 171 -16.70 20.34 -6.83
N ILE A 172 -17.18 21.22 -7.69
CA ILE A 172 -16.70 22.60 -7.87
C ILE A 172 -17.82 23.60 -7.60
N ILE A 173 -17.47 24.86 -7.32
CA ILE A 173 -18.44 25.93 -7.16
C ILE A 173 -18.86 26.43 -8.55
N ASP A 174 -20.16 26.45 -8.84
CA ASP A 174 -20.68 27.02 -10.07
C ASP A 174 -20.64 28.55 -9.99
N ALA A 175 -19.69 29.14 -10.73
CA ALA A 175 -19.44 30.58 -10.74
C ALA A 175 -20.63 31.39 -11.25
N ASP A 176 -21.38 30.85 -12.22
CA ASP A 176 -22.53 31.53 -12.80
C ASP A 176 -23.71 31.54 -11.82
N VAL A 177 -23.96 30.42 -11.14
CA VAL A 177 -25.00 30.32 -10.09
C VAL A 177 -24.66 31.23 -8.92
N VAL A 178 -23.41 31.27 -8.47
CA VAL A 178 -22.99 32.19 -7.39
C VAL A 178 -23.20 33.64 -7.81
N LYS A 179 -22.74 34.02 -9.01
CA LYS A 179 -22.92 35.39 -9.52
C LYS A 179 -24.41 35.77 -9.61
N GLN A 180 -25.25 34.88 -10.11
CA GLN A 180 -26.70 35.12 -10.19
C GLN A 180 -27.33 35.33 -8.82
N LYS A 181 -26.99 34.49 -7.83
CA LYS A 181 -27.48 34.60 -6.46
C LYS A 181 -27.04 35.89 -5.79
N LEU A 182 -25.76 36.27 -5.92
CA LEU A 182 -25.25 37.53 -5.38
C LEU A 182 -25.92 38.74 -6.06
N CYS A 183 -26.07 38.73 -7.39
CA CYS A 183 -26.76 39.82 -8.08
C CYS A 183 -28.25 39.91 -7.71
N ALA A 184 -28.92 38.79 -7.44
CA ALA A 184 -30.30 38.78 -6.95
C ALA A 184 -30.39 39.39 -5.55
N GLU A 185 -29.43 39.09 -4.68
CA GLU A 185 -29.36 39.65 -3.33
C GLU A 185 -29.06 41.16 -3.35
N CYS A 186 -28.15 41.62 -4.21
CA CYS A 186 -27.92 43.05 -4.43
C CYS A 186 -29.21 43.77 -4.86
N LYS A 187 -30.00 43.18 -5.76
CA LYS A 187 -31.29 43.75 -6.20
C LYS A 187 -32.33 43.77 -5.08
N ARG A 188 -32.36 42.74 -4.23
CA ARG A 188 -33.24 42.69 -3.04
C ARG A 188 -32.91 43.84 -2.08
N LEU A 189 -31.63 44.00 -1.74
CA LEU A 189 -31.15 45.08 -0.87
C LEU A 189 -31.39 46.47 -1.48
N GLU A 190 -31.18 46.64 -2.79
CA GLU A 190 -31.52 47.89 -3.50
C GLU A 190 -33.02 48.20 -3.39
N SER A 191 -33.90 47.20 -3.50
CA SER A 191 -35.35 47.39 -3.40
C SER A 191 -35.82 47.76 -1.99
N GLU A 192 -35.21 47.18 -0.95
CA GLU A 192 -35.52 47.50 0.45
C GLU A 192 -35.06 48.91 0.82
N GLN A 193 -33.92 49.35 0.28
CA GLN A 193 -33.39 50.69 0.53
C GLN A 193 -34.12 51.77 -0.26
N HIS A 194 -34.66 51.48 -1.45
CA HIS A 194 -35.50 52.43 -2.20
C HIS A 194 -36.81 52.80 -1.49
N VAL A 195 -37.29 51.97 -0.56
CA VAL A 195 -38.46 52.28 0.28
C VAL A 195 -38.15 53.46 1.22
N HIS A 196 -36.88 53.70 1.54
CA HIS A 196 -36.41 54.86 2.28
C HIS A 196 -35.88 55.90 1.28
N ALA A 197 -36.56 57.05 1.14
CA ALA A 197 -36.29 58.09 0.13
C ALA A 197 -34.82 58.58 0.08
N MET A 198 -33.93 57.83 -0.56
CA MET A 198 -32.52 58.13 -0.75
C MET A 198 -32.29 58.95 -2.02
N ARG A 199 -31.28 59.83 -1.98
CA ARG A 199 -30.83 60.58 -3.16
C ARG A 199 -30.23 59.62 -4.20
N ALA A 200 -30.45 59.89 -5.48
CA ALA A 200 -29.97 59.05 -6.60
C ALA A 200 -28.45 58.77 -6.56
N GLU A 201 -27.65 59.73 -6.07
CA GLU A 201 -26.20 59.57 -5.90
C GLU A 201 -25.82 58.53 -4.84
N ALA A 202 -26.59 58.44 -3.74
CA ALA A 202 -26.36 57.46 -2.69
C ALA A 202 -26.67 56.04 -3.18
N VAL A 203 -27.73 55.89 -3.98
CA VAL A 203 -28.10 54.61 -4.63
C VAL A 203 -27.00 54.13 -5.58
N ALA A 204 -26.44 55.04 -6.39
CA ALA A 204 -25.35 54.70 -7.31
C ALA A 204 -24.06 54.29 -6.57
N PHE A 205 -23.75 54.95 -5.46
CA PHE A 205 -22.62 54.61 -4.60
C PHE A 205 -22.78 53.21 -4.00
N ILE A 206 -23.95 52.90 -3.43
CA ILE A 206 -24.24 51.58 -2.83
C ILE A 206 -24.15 50.46 -3.87
N ARG A 207 -24.72 50.68 -5.07
CA ARG A 207 -24.60 49.71 -6.18
C ARG A 207 -23.16 49.43 -6.56
N THR A 208 -22.34 50.49 -6.64
CA THR A 208 -20.91 50.35 -6.98
C THR A 208 -20.19 49.52 -5.92
N ARG A 209 -20.48 49.77 -4.64
CA ARG A 209 -19.93 49.00 -3.53
C ARG A 209 -20.39 47.54 -3.54
N HIS A 210 -21.66 47.27 -3.77
CA HIS A 210 -22.16 45.88 -3.89
C HIS A 210 -21.49 45.15 -5.06
N ASN A 211 -21.29 45.81 -6.20
CA ASN A 211 -20.57 45.24 -7.34
C ASN A 211 -19.11 44.90 -6.98
N LEU A 212 -18.43 45.73 -6.19
CA LEU A 212 -17.09 45.41 -5.66
C LEU A 212 -17.11 44.15 -4.78
N GLY A 213 -18.13 44.00 -3.93
CA GLY A 213 -18.32 42.80 -3.11
C GLY A 213 -18.58 41.53 -3.94
N VAL A 214 -19.37 41.65 -5.01
CA VAL A 214 -19.60 40.55 -5.99
C VAL A 214 -18.28 40.16 -6.65
N ASP A 215 -17.54 41.11 -7.21
CA ASP A 215 -16.28 40.84 -7.92
C ASP A 215 -15.22 40.22 -7.00
N ALA A 216 -15.12 40.69 -5.75
CA ALA A 216 -14.23 40.12 -4.74
C ALA A 216 -14.63 38.67 -4.38
N THR A 217 -15.93 38.41 -4.21
CA THR A 217 -16.44 37.06 -3.95
C THR A 217 -16.18 36.13 -5.12
N MET A 218 -16.34 36.60 -6.36
CA MET A 218 -16.00 35.83 -7.55
C MET A 218 -14.51 35.49 -7.63
N LYS A 219 -13.61 36.38 -7.19
CA LYS A 219 -12.17 36.06 -7.08
C LYS A 219 -11.90 34.92 -6.10
N ILE A 220 -12.63 34.86 -4.98
CA ILE A 220 -12.53 33.73 -4.04
C ILE A 220 -13.06 32.44 -4.67
N VAL A 221 -14.20 32.48 -5.37
CA VAL A 221 -14.75 31.31 -6.07
C VAL A 221 -13.74 30.75 -7.08
N VAL A 222 -13.14 31.63 -7.89
CA VAL A 222 -12.10 31.24 -8.86
C VAL A 222 -10.89 30.63 -8.16
N ALA A 223 -10.45 31.21 -7.04
CA ALA A 223 -9.33 30.68 -6.24
C ALA A 223 -9.65 29.28 -5.68
N LYS A 224 -10.82 29.08 -5.07
CA LYS A 224 -11.28 27.79 -4.56
C LYS A 224 -11.33 26.73 -5.65
N ASN A 225 -11.95 27.05 -6.79
CA ASN A 225 -12.02 26.13 -7.93
C ASN A 225 -10.63 25.83 -8.49
N THR A 226 -9.73 26.82 -8.57
CA THR A 226 -8.36 26.63 -9.04
C THR A 226 -7.60 25.60 -8.19
N VAL A 227 -7.75 25.65 -6.86
CA VAL A 227 -7.12 24.69 -5.94
C VAL A 227 -7.63 23.26 -6.18
N VAL A 228 -8.95 23.09 -6.34
CA VAL A 228 -9.57 21.78 -6.61
C VAL A 228 -9.12 21.22 -7.97
N GLU A 229 -9.15 22.05 -9.01
CA GLU A 229 -8.76 21.67 -10.36
C GLU A 229 -7.24 21.34 -10.44
N ASP A 230 -6.39 22.11 -9.74
CA ASP A 230 -4.96 21.81 -9.64
C ASP A 230 -4.70 20.50 -8.89
N ALA A 231 -5.40 20.24 -7.78
CA ALA A 231 -5.28 18.98 -7.05
C ALA A 231 -5.72 17.78 -7.91
N THR A 232 -6.77 17.95 -8.70
CA THR A 232 -7.27 16.93 -9.63
C THR A 232 -6.26 16.64 -10.74
N ALA A 233 -5.75 17.68 -11.40
CA ALA A 233 -4.75 17.53 -12.46
C ALA A 233 -3.47 16.84 -11.94
N ARG A 234 -3.04 17.16 -10.71
CA ARG A 234 -1.93 16.45 -10.05
C ARG A 234 -2.24 14.99 -9.74
N SER A 235 -3.43 14.71 -9.20
CA SER A 235 -3.87 13.33 -8.94
C SER A 235 -3.85 12.48 -10.22
N GLU A 236 -4.36 13.02 -11.32
CA GLU A 236 -4.37 12.36 -12.62
C GLU A 236 -2.97 12.14 -13.21
N LEU A 237 -2.05 13.08 -12.96
CA LEU A 237 -0.64 12.95 -13.31
C LEU A 237 0.06 11.87 -12.48
N PHE A 238 -0.15 11.84 -11.15
CA PHE A 238 0.42 10.79 -10.29
C PHE A 238 -0.12 9.40 -10.61
N LYS A 239 -1.40 9.26 -10.96
CA LYS A 239 -1.96 7.99 -11.46
C LYS A 239 -1.32 7.54 -12.77
N ALA A 240 -1.06 8.49 -13.68
CA ALA A 240 -0.39 8.19 -14.94
C ALA A 240 1.06 7.75 -14.72
N TRP A 241 1.78 8.44 -13.83
CA TRP A 241 3.13 8.09 -13.39
C TRP A 241 3.17 6.71 -12.71
N GLU A 242 2.26 6.44 -11.77
CA GLU A 242 2.10 5.12 -11.14
C GLU A 242 1.93 4.01 -12.18
N ARG A 243 1.05 4.24 -13.18
CA ARG A 243 0.81 3.25 -14.23
C ARG A 243 2.07 3.02 -15.07
N LEU A 244 2.80 4.07 -15.43
CA LEU A 244 4.05 3.95 -16.20
C LEU A 244 5.09 3.15 -15.43
N VAL A 245 5.40 3.51 -14.18
CA VAL A 245 6.39 2.82 -13.34
C VAL A 245 5.97 1.37 -13.14
N THR A 246 4.69 1.10 -12.89
CA THR A 246 4.17 -0.26 -12.75
C THR A 246 4.44 -1.12 -13.97
N VAL A 247 4.13 -0.62 -15.17
CA VAL A 247 4.38 -1.38 -16.40
C VAL A 247 5.88 -1.51 -16.68
N ALA A 248 6.67 -0.47 -16.42
CA ALA A 248 8.11 -0.50 -16.58
C ALA A 248 8.77 -1.57 -15.72
N VAL A 249 8.42 -1.64 -14.44
CA VAL A 249 8.93 -2.64 -13.49
C VAL A 249 8.43 -4.04 -13.84
N THR A 250 7.14 -4.22 -14.12
CA THR A 250 6.55 -5.56 -14.30
C THR A 250 6.75 -6.16 -15.69
N ARG A 251 6.94 -5.34 -16.72
CA ARG A 251 7.04 -5.78 -18.13
C ARG A 251 8.34 -5.37 -18.82
N GLY A 252 8.86 -4.18 -18.53
CA GLY A 252 10.02 -3.62 -19.23
C GLY A 252 11.37 -4.04 -18.67
N LEU A 253 11.49 -4.17 -17.34
CA LEU A 253 12.77 -4.32 -16.64
C LEU A 253 13.56 -5.55 -17.08
N ALA A 254 12.92 -6.72 -17.19
CA ALA A 254 13.59 -7.96 -17.58
C ALA A 254 14.20 -7.87 -19.00
N SER A 255 13.47 -7.25 -19.93
CA SER A 255 13.90 -7.03 -21.30
C SER A 255 15.05 -6.03 -21.39
N PHE A 256 14.97 -4.95 -20.62
CA PHE A 256 16.01 -3.93 -20.54
C PHE A 256 17.33 -4.51 -20.01
N VAL A 257 17.29 -5.21 -18.88
CA VAL A 257 18.49 -5.83 -18.29
C VAL A 257 19.11 -6.85 -19.24
N ALA A 258 18.29 -7.73 -19.85
CA ALA A 258 18.77 -8.73 -20.80
C ALA A 258 19.45 -8.11 -22.03
N TYR A 259 19.00 -6.95 -22.49
CA TYR A 259 19.61 -6.22 -23.60
C TYR A 259 21.00 -5.67 -23.22
N PHE A 260 21.12 -5.03 -22.05
CA PHE A 260 22.40 -4.49 -21.59
C PHE A 260 23.42 -5.59 -21.30
N ASP A 261 23.02 -6.71 -20.69
CA ASP A 261 23.90 -7.86 -20.48
C ASP A 261 24.47 -8.41 -21.82
N LEU A 262 23.66 -8.42 -22.88
CA LEU A 262 24.10 -8.78 -24.23
C LEU A 262 25.06 -7.75 -24.85
N GLN A 263 24.82 -6.46 -24.61
CA GLN A 263 25.73 -5.41 -25.09
C GLN A 263 27.09 -5.48 -24.39
N SER A 264 27.12 -5.63 -23.06
CA SER A 264 28.34 -5.73 -22.27
C SER A 264 29.21 -6.93 -22.66
N THR A 265 28.61 -8.03 -23.11
CA THR A 265 29.34 -9.22 -23.60
C THR A 265 29.88 -9.06 -25.03
N SER A 266 29.31 -8.16 -25.83
CA SER A 266 29.69 -7.93 -27.23
C SER A 266 30.82 -6.92 -27.45
N ALA A 267 31.13 -6.08 -26.46
CA ALA A 267 32.15 -5.02 -26.54
C ALA A 267 33.19 -5.12 -25.40
N PRO A 268 34.15 -6.07 -25.45
CA PRO A 268 35.10 -6.34 -24.34
C PRO A 268 36.22 -5.30 -24.18
N GLY A 269 36.05 -4.06 -24.65
CA GLY A 269 37.12 -3.08 -24.81
C GLY A 269 37.07 -1.81 -23.94
N HIS A 270 35.96 -1.52 -23.26
CA HIS A 270 35.83 -0.31 -22.44
C HIS A 270 35.78 -0.69 -20.95
N VAL A 271 36.93 -0.60 -20.28
CA VAL A 271 37.04 -0.69 -18.82
C VAL A 271 36.61 0.66 -18.23
N ILE A 272 35.30 0.90 -18.21
CA ILE A 272 34.68 1.85 -17.28
C ILE A 272 33.79 0.99 -16.36
N ASP A 273 33.64 1.42 -15.12
CA ASP A 273 32.86 0.82 -14.03
C ASP A 273 31.33 0.73 -14.32
N ASP A 274 30.96 0.56 -15.60
CA ASP A 274 29.62 0.50 -16.17
C ASP A 274 29.10 -0.94 -16.16
N THR A 275 29.25 -1.63 -15.02
CA THR A 275 28.51 -2.89 -14.83
C THR A 275 27.02 -2.51 -14.78
N PRO A 276 26.15 -3.07 -15.65
CA PRO A 276 24.73 -2.74 -15.61
C PRO A 276 24.20 -3.04 -14.21
N MET A 277 23.47 -2.08 -13.63
CA MET A 277 22.92 -2.26 -12.29
C MET A 277 22.07 -3.53 -12.26
N SER A 278 22.27 -4.36 -11.24
CA SER A 278 21.46 -5.56 -11.06
C SER A 278 19.97 -5.20 -10.98
N PRO A 279 19.06 -6.05 -11.47
CA PRO A 279 17.63 -5.77 -11.39
C PRO A 279 17.17 -5.53 -9.95
N HIS A 280 17.77 -6.22 -8.97
CA HIS A 280 17.58 -5.97 -7.54
C HIS A 280 17.96 -4.53 -7.15
N SER A 281 19.11 -4.05 -7.61
CA SER A 281 19.58 -2.69 -7.33
C SER A 281 18.67 -1.63 -7.96
N ILE A 282 18.23 -1.83 -9.21
CA ILE A 282 17.30 -0.91 -9.87
C ILE A 282 15.99 -0.79 -9.07
N LEU A 283 15.43 -1.92 -8.64
CA LEU A 283 14.20 -1.91 -7.82
C LEU A 283 14.43 -1.24 -6.46
N PHE A 284 15.59 -1.43 -5.84
CA PHE A 284 15.96 -0.76 -4.60
C PHE A 284 16.02 0.76 -4.77
N GLU A 285 16.76 1.28 -5.76
CA GLU A 285 16.90 2.74 -5.95
C GLU A 285 15.54 3.39 -6.26
N LEU A 286 14.68 2.71 -7.04
CA LEU A 286 13.30 3.16 -7.29
C LEU A 286 12.47 3.25 -6.01
N VAL A 287 12.43 2.18 -5.21
CA VAL A 287 11.59 2.19 -3.99
C VAL A 287 12.16 3.13 -2.93
N ASP A 288 13.48 3.26 -2.80
CA ASP A 288 14.13 4.15 -1.85
C ASP A 288 13.86 5.63 -2.20
N GLY A 289 13.94 5.99 -3.48
CA GLY A 289 13.55 7.32 -3.95
C GLY A 289 12.06 7.64 -3.73
N ILE A 290 11.17 6.67 -3.96
CA ILE A 290 9.73 6.84 -3.71
C ILE A 290 9.44 6.98 -2.20
N LEU A 291 10.08 6.16 -1.36
CA LEU A 291 9.93 6.25 0.10
C LEU A 291 10.50 7.55 0.66
N SER A 292 11.60 8.05 0.10
CA SER A 292 12.17 9.34 0.48
C SER A 292 11.18 10.48 0.18
N GLY A 293 10.58 10.50 -1.01
CA GLY A 293 9.54 11.48 -1.36
C GLY A 293 8.25 11.38 -0.52
N LEU A 294 7.95 10.21 0.06
CA LEU A 294 6.86 10.05 1.04
C LEU A 294 7.22 10.64 2.41
N CYS A 295 8.46 10.47 2.85
CA CYS A 295 8.95 10.89 4.17
C CYS A 295 9.38 12.36 4.24
N GLU A 296 9.74 12.98 3.12
CA GLU A 296 10.08 14.41 3.02
C GLU A 296 8.84 15.33 3.04
N ALA A 297 7.64 14.76 2.96
CA ALA A 297 6.41 15.53 3.00
C ALA A 297 6.29 16.31 4.33
N GLU A 298 6.18 17.64 4.25
CA GLU A 298 5.74 18.47 5.38
C GLU A 298 4.45 17.90 6.00
N PRO A 299 4.21 18.11 7.31
CA PRO A 299 3.02 17.58 7.98
C PRO A 299 1.79 17.88 7.13
N PHE A 300 0.99 16.86 6.83
CA PHE A 300 -0.05 16.88 5.78
C PHE A 300 -1.23 17.80 6.15
N GLY A 301 -0.95 19.09 6.22
CA GLY A 301 -1.89 20.18 6.42
C GLY A 301 -2.32 20.68 5.05
N GLY A 302 -3.53 20.31 4.65
CA GLY A 302 -4.27 20.97 3.57
C GLY A 302 -3.91 20.51 2.16
N GLY A 303 -4.71 19.57 1.63
CA GLY A 303 -5.04 19.40 0.20
C GLY A 303 -3.94 19.07 -0.82
N SER A 304 -2.71 19.55 -0.64
CA SER A 304 -1.64 19.42 -1.61
C SER A 304 -1.07 18.00 -1.62
N ASP A 305 -0.77 17.43 -0.45
CA ASP A 305 -0.06 16.17 -0.35
C ASP A 305 -0.94 14.91 -0.32
N ALA A 306 -2.26 15.04 -0.26
CA ALA A 306 -3.16 13.88 -0.30
C ALA A 306 -3.10 13.14 -1.66
N ALA A 307 -2.86 13.86 -2.76
CA ALA A 307 -2.86 13.32 -4.11
C ALA A 307 -1.68 12.37 -4.39
N LYS A 308 -0.54 12.55 -3.71
CA LYS A 308 0.67 11.73 -3.90
C LYS A 308 0.67 10.43 -3.09
N VAL A 309 0.06 10.43 -1.90
CA VAL A 309 0.16 9.30 -0.94
C VAL A 309 -0.27 7.97 -1.54
N ALA A 310 -1.47 7.91 -2.10
CA ALA A 310 -2.03 6.65 -2.59
C ALA A 310 -1.22 6.03 -3.74
N PRO A 311 -0.88 6.78 -4.81
CA PRO A 311 -0.01 6.29 -5.88
C PRO A 311 1.36 5.81 -5.40
N PHE A 312 1.99 6.56 -4.48
CA PHE A 312 3.30 6.21 -3.95
C PHE A 312 3.26 4.92 -3.13
N CYS A 313 2.33 4.78 -2.19
CA CYS A 313 2.22 3.58 -1.36
C CYS A 313 1.96 2.33 -2.22
N ARG A 314 1.11 2.43 -3.25
CA ARG A 314 0.87 1.33 -4.21
C ARG A 314 2.12 0.94 -4.99
N LEU A 315 2.92 1.93 -5.44
CA LEU A 315 4.19 1.63 -6.11
C LEU A 315 5.18 0.95 -5.18
N VAL A 316 5.33 1.40 -3.94
CA VAL A 316 6.20 0.76 -2.94
C VAL A 316 5.83 -0.71 -2.77
N HIS A 317 4.54 -0.99 -2.57
CA HIS A 317 4.03 -2.36 -2.45
C HIS A 317 4.30 -3.19 -3.71
N MET A 318 4.01 -2.64 -4.89
CA MET A 318 4.22 -3.32 -6.17
C MET A 318 5.71 -3.62 -6.41
N ILE A 319 6.60 -2.66 -6.19
CA ILE A 319 8.05 -2.82 -6.40
C ILE A 319 8.61 -3.88 -5.44
N LEU A 320 8.24 -3.84 -4.15
CA LEU A 320 8.70 -4.84 -3.18
C LEU A 320 8.13 -6.24 -3.45
N SER A 321 6.91 -6.33 -3.99
CA SER A 321 6.36 -7.60 -4.48
C SER A 321 7.19 -8.16 -5.65
N GLN A 322 7.58 -7.31 -6.61
CA GLN A 322 8.44 -7.72 -7.72
C GLN A 322 9.86 -8.08 -7.26
N LEU A 323 10.41 -7.35 -6.30
CA LEU A 323 11.70 -7.66 -5.68
C LEU A 323 11.68 -9.04 -5.01
N ARG A 324 10.60 -9.36 -4.29
CA ARG A 324 10.38 -10.69 -3.72
C ARG A 324 10.37 -11.78 -4.80
N ILE A 325 9.53 -11.64 -5.82
CA ILE A 325 9.41 -12.62 -6.92
C ILE A 325 10.77 -12.84 -7.59
N LEU A 326 11.52 -11.75 -7.81
CA LEU A 326 12.85 -11.80 -8.39
C LEU A 326 13.83 -12.54 -7.46
N GLY A 327 13.81 -12.25 -6.16
CA GLY A 327 14.63 -12.93 -5.15
C GLY A 327 14.36 -14.42 -5.06
N ASP A 328 13.09 -14.85 -5.11
CA ASP A 328 12.71 -16.26 -5.09
C ASP A 328 13.20 -16.99 -6.37
N ARG A 329 13.12 -16.30 -7.52
CA ARG A 329 13.62 -16.81 -8.79
C ARG A 329 15.14 -16.92 -8.84
N ASP A 330 15.87 -15.97 -8.27
CA ASP A 330 17.33 -15.98 -8.32
C ASP A 330 17.92 -16.91 -7.26
N ARG A 331 17.26 -17.08 -6.10
CA ARG A 331 17.59 -18.12 -5.12
C ARG A 331 17.37 -19.53 -5.63
N SER A 332 16.25 -19.80 -6.30
CA SER A 332 16.01 -21.11 -6.94
C SER A 332 17.05 -21.44 -8.04
N LYS A 333 17.73 -20.43 -8.59
CA LYS A 333 18.84 -20.57 -9.55
C LYS A 333 20.24 -20.54 -8.90
N GLY A 334 20.34 -20.39 -7.57
CA GLY A 334 21.61 -20.30 -6.85
C GLY A 334 22.39 -18.98 -7.06
N LYS A 335 21.76 -17.93 -7.59
CA LYS A 335 22.37 -16.62 -7.91
C LYS A 335 22.30 -15.65 -6.72
N VAL A 336 22.79 -16.08 -5.56
CA VAL A 336 22.70 -15.29 -4.31
C VAL A 336 23.52 -13.99 -4.37
N SER A 337 24.56 -13.93 -5.20
CA SER A 337 25.38 -12.73 -5.40
C SER A 337 24.66 -11.57 -6.10
N GLU A 338 23.54 -11.84 -6.79
CA GLU A 338 22.74 -10.81 -7.48
C GLU A 338 21.73 -10.13 -6.53
N MET A 339 21.52 -10.69 -5.33
CA MET A 339 20.60 -10.17 -4.32
C MET A 339 21.09 -8.86 -3.69
N LEU A 340 20.15 -8.12 -3.09
CA LEU A 340 20.48 -6.91 -2.34
C LEU A 340 21.43 -7.16 -1.17
N ALA A 341 22.42 -6.27 -1.04
CA ALA A 341 23.32 -6.25 0.10
C ALA A 341 22.55 -6.00 1.42
N PRO A 342 23.00 -6.57 2.56
CA PRO A 342 22.34 -6.40 3.86
C PRO A 342 22.14 -4.93 4.27
N SER A 343 23.05 -4.04 3.89
CA SER A 343 22.95 -2.59 4.14
C SER A 343 21.74 -1.97 3.45
N LYS A 344 21.49 -2.31 2.19
CA LYS A 344 20.34 -1.84 1.39
C LYS A 344 19.03 -2.39 1.96
N CYS A 345 18.98 -3.67 2.35
CA CYS A 345 17.80 -4.24 3.02
C CYS A 345 17.46 -3.48 4.31
N ARG A 346 18.44 -3.23 5.17
CA ARG A 346 18.23 -2.46 6.42
C ARG A 346 17.78 -1.03 6.14
N ALA A 347 18.26 -0.39 5.07
CA ALA A 347 17.79 0.94 4.68
C ALA A 347 16.30 0.91 4.32
N LEU A 348 15.87 -0.02 3.48
CA LEU A 348 14.46 -0.21 3.12
C LEU A 348 13.56 -0.40 4.35
N LEU A 349 13.95 -1.26 5.29
CA LEU A 349 13.17 -1.48 6.50
C LEU A 349 13.01 -0.21 7.34
N ARG A 350 14.07 0.58 7.48
CA ARG A 350 13.99 1.86 8.20
C ARG A 350 13.06 2.84 7.50
N SER A 351 13.13 2.94 6.18
CA SER A 351 12.27 3.82 5.38
C SER A 351 10.80 3.37 5.43
N LEU A 352 10.52 2.07 5.40
CA LEU A 352 9.17 1.51 5.59
C LEU A 352 8.61 1.83 6.99
N ASN A 353 9.41 1.62 8.04
CA ASN A 353 9.01 1.96 9.41
C ASN A 353 8.75 3.47 9.56
N ALA A 354 9.63 4.31 9.00
CA ALA A 354 9.46 5.76 9.03
C ALA A 354 8.16 6.21 8.33
N CYS A 355 7.80 5.56 7.22
CA CYS A 355 6.55 5.82 6.51
C CYS A 355 5.32 5.42 7.34
N LEU A 356 5.33 4.25 8.00
CA LEU A 356 4.23 3.81 8.87
C LEU A 356 4.07 4.68 10.12
N LEU A 357 5.19 5.18 10.65
CA LEU A 357 5.24 5.99 11.87
C LEU A 357 5.27 7.49 11.61
N HIS A 358 4.97 7.90 10.38
CA HIS A 358 5.00 9.31 9.99
C HIS A 358 4.03 10.14 10.85
N ARG A 359 4.38 11.40 11.13
CA ARG A 359 3.61 12.30 12.02
C ARG A 359 2.18 12.61 11.56
N SER A 360 1.85 12.24 10.34
CA SER A 360 0.55 12.50 9.75
C SER A 360 -0.16 11.21 9.40
N PRO A 361 -1.47 11.10 9.69
CA PRO A 361 -2.21 9.89 9.44
C PRO A 361 -2.32 9.61 7.93
N VAL A 362 -1.62 8.58 7.48
CA VAL A 362 -1.82 7.97 6.16
C VAL A 362 -3.23 7.36 6.11
N PRO A 363 -4.03 7.56 5.03
CA PRO A 363 -5.32 6.90 4.88
C PRO A 363 -5.19 5.38 5.02
N GLN A 364 -6.19 4.71 5.59
CA GLN A 364 -6.12 3.26 5.89
C GLN A 364 -5.74 2.42 4.67
N ALA A 365 -6.34 2.69 3.50
CA ALA A 365 -6.01 1.95 2.27
C ALA A 365 -4.52 2.05 1.89
N SER A 366 -3.95 3.26 1.94
CA SER A 366 -2.53 3.49 1.62
C SER A 366 -1.59 2.95 2.70
N ARG A 367 -2.02 2.98 3.98
CA ARG A 367 -1.29 2.34 5.07
C ARG A 367 -1.23 0.82 4.88
N LEU A 368 -2.31 0.20 4.40
CA LEU A 368 -2.32 -1.24 4.07
C LEU A 368 -1.38 -1.60 2.92
N ASP A 369 -1.20 -0.71 1.94
CA ASP A 369 -0.19 -0.93 0.91
C ASP A 369 1.22 -0.96 1.51
N ILE A 370 1.56 -0.06 2.44
CA ILE A 370 2.87 -0.08 3.11
C ILE A 370 3.02 -1.30 4.03
N ILE A 371 1.97 -1.71 4.75
CA ILE A 371 1.99 -2.94 5.56
C ILE A 371 2.18 -4.17 4.66
N GLY A 372 1.50 -4.22 3.51
CA GLY A 372 1.69 -5.26 2.49
C GLY A 372 3.12 -5.25 1.96
N ALA A 373 3.69 -4.07 1.72
CA ALA A 373 5.07 -3.91 1.29
C ALA A 373 6.09 -4.41 2.34
N LEU A 374 5.85 -4.11 3.62
CA LEU A 374 6.63 -4.67 4.74
C LEU A 374 6.56 -6.20 4.73
N LEU A 375 5.39 -6.79 4.54
CA LEU A 375 5.24 -8.24 4.43
C LEU A 375 6.05 -8.81 3.25
N GLN A 376 5.99 -8.19 2.06
CA GLN A 376 6.79 -8.63 0.92
C GLN A 376 8.30 -8.50 1.18
N TYR A 377 8.73 -7.41 1.82
CA TYR A 377 10.13 -7.22 2.23
C TYR A 377 10.61 -8.29 3.21
N LEU A 378 9.82 -8.58 4.25
CA LEU A 378 10.17 -9.59 5.25
C LEU A 378 10.22 -11.00 4.66
N ALA A 379 9.37 -11.30 3.68
CA ALA A 379 9.42 -12.55 2.92
C ALA A 379 10.64 -12.58 1.98
N TYR A 380 10.97 -11.47 1.30
CA TYR A 380 12.20 -11.38 0.51
C TYR A 380 13.46 -11.58 1.37
N CYS A 381 13.47 -11.12 2.62
CA CYS A 381 14.60 -11.36 3.51
C CYS A 381 14.65 -12.80 4.09
N ARG A 382 13.62 -13.63 3.91
CA ARG A 382 13.53 -14.97 4.53
C ARG A 382 13.17 -16.07 3.52
N PRO A 383 14.16 -16.89 3.09
CA PRO A 383 13.95 -17.86 2.03
C PRO A 383 13.18 -19.14 2.40
N ASP A 384 12.98 -19.46 3.68
CA ASP A 384 12.37 -20.74 4.10
C ASP A 384 10.97 -20.57 4.70
N ALA A 385 9.99 -20.19 3.87
CA ALA A 385 8.56 -20.22 4.24
C ALA A 385 7.82 -21.45 3.67
N ASP A 386 8.52 -22.45 3.14
CA ASP A 386 7.92 -23.74 2.80
C ASP A 386 7.64 -24.53 4.09
N GLY A 387 6.56 -24.17 4.79
CA GLY A 387 5.68 -25.04 5.59
C GLY A 387 6.29 -26.03 6.61
N LEU A 388 7.60 -26.02 6.84
CA LEU A 388 8.33 -26.94 7.68
C LEU A 388 8.56 -26.27 9.01
N SER A 389 7.81 -26.78 9.99
CA SER A 389 7.93 -26.46 11.40
C SER A 389 9.40 -26.37 11.84
N PRO A 390 9.78 -25.45 12.75
CA PRO A 390 11.13 -25.39 13.33
C PRO A 390 11.59 -26.73 13.96
N VAL A 391 10.68 -27.67 14.17
CA VAL A 391 10.95 -29.06 14.59
C VAL A 391 11.79 -29.85 13.58
N THR A 392 11.67 -29.64 12.26
CA THR A 392 12.43 -30.42 11.26
C THR A 392 13.82 -29.87 10.96
N LYS A 393 14.08 -28.59 11.26
CA LYS A 393 15.44 -28.01 11.11
C LYS A 393 16.43 -28.54 12.15
N ARG A 394 15.95 -29.11 13.26
CA ARG A 394 16.81 -29.65 14.34
C ARG A 394 17.54 -30.95 13.96
N GLY A 395 17.26 -31.53 12.80
CA GLY A 395 17.79 -32.82 12.36
C GLY A 395 18.79 -32.80 11.18
N GLN A 396 19.11 -31.64 10.59
CA GLN A 396 20.06 -31.56 9.48
C GLN A 396 21.43 -31.05 9.95
N SER A 397 22.46 -31.84 9.67
CA SER A 397 23.85 -31.63 10.08
C SER A 397 24.42 -30.32 9.54
N MET A 398 24.97 -29.52 10.45
CA MET A 398 25.57 -28.18 10.31
C MET A 398 26.88 -28.09 9.49
N ALA A 399 27.17 -29.05 8.59
CA ALA A 399 28.54 -29.20 8.09
C ALA A 399 28.88 -28.47 6.76
N ASP A 400 27.92 -28.07 5.92
CA ASP A 400 28.23 -27.63 4.53
C ASP A 400 27.71 -26.23 4.09
N LEU A 401 27.29 -25.35 5.00
CA LEU A 401 26.63 -24.06 4.63
C LEU A 401 27.32 -22.83 5.24
N SER A 402 28.49 -22.40 4.72
CA SER A 402 29.35 -21.46 5.46
C SER A 402 29.42 -20.00 4.98
N PHE A 403 28.61 -19.52 4.03
CA PHE A 403 28.59 -18.08 3.66
C PHE A 403 27.19 -17.48 3.39
N SER A 404 26.30 -18.18 2.68
CA SER A 404 24.91 -17.70 2.50
C SER A 404 24.17 -17.62 3.84
N HIS A 405 24.34 -18.65 4.68
CA HIS A 405 23.70 -18.72 5.99
C HIS A 405 24.21 -17.63 6.96
N THR A 406 25.44 -17.16 6.83
CA THR A 406 25.96 -16.08 7.70
C THR A 406 25.41 -14.72 7.27
N MET A 407 25.22 -14.49 5.96
CA MET A 407 24.55 -13.31 5.44
C MET A 407 23.06 -13.27 5.81
N ASP A 408 22.36 -14.40 5.68
CA ASP A 408 20.93 -14.50 6.03
C ASP A 408 20.72 -14.24 7.54
N VAL A 409 21.57 -14.81 8.40
CA VAL A 409 21.53 -14.56 9.86
C VAL A 409 21.83 -13.10 10.20
N ASP A 410 22.76 -12.44 9.50
CA ASP A 410 23.07 -11.01 9.71
C ASP A 410 21.92 -10.08 9.25
N ILE A 411 21.21 -10.46 8.18
CA ILE A 411 20.00 -9.75 7.74
C ILE A 411 18.88 -9.93 8.77
N GLU A 412 18.61 -11.16 9.22
CA GLU A 412 17.57 -11.45 10.20
C GLU A 412 17.82 -10.74 11.53
N LYS A 413 19.05 -10.81 12.07
CA LYS A 413 19.43 -10.11 13.30
C LYS A 413 19.33 -8.59 13.16
N GLY A 414 19.77 -8.04 12.02
CA GLY A 414 19.66 -6.62 11.73
C GLY A 414 18.20 -6.16 11.63
N ASN A 415 17.35 -6.95 10.97
CA ASN A 415 15.92 -6.66 10.84
C ASN A 415 15.19 -6.74 12.18
N ALA A 416 15.48 -7.76 13.00
CA ALA A 416 14.93 -7.89 14.35
C ALA A 416 15.27 -6.66 15.20
N ALA A 417 16.52 -6.20 15.19
CA ALA A 417 16.94 -5.03 15.94
C ALA A 417 16.21 -3.74 15.51
N ILE A 418 15.98 -3.55 14.21
CA ILE A 418 15.27 -2.38 13.68
C ILE A 418 13.78 -2.44 14.05
N ILE A 419 13.13 -3.59 13.90
CA ILE A 419 11.73 -3.78 14.29
C ILE A 419 11.56 -3.56 15.80
N GLN A 420 12.46 -4.13 16.61
CA GLN A 420 12.38 -4.05 18.07
C GLN A 420 12.49 -2.62 18.59
N ARG A 421 13.33 -1.79 17.94
CA ARG A 421 13.49 -0.37 18.29
C ARG A 421 12.16 0.39 18.26
N ASP A 422 11.32 0.08 17.27
CA ASP A 422 10.07 0.78 17.00
C ASP A 422 8.83 -0.09 17.31
N ALA A 423 9.01 -1.21 18.04
CA ALA A 423 8.02 -2.28 18.15
C ALA A 423 6.67 -1.82 18.71
N THR A 424 6.66 -1.04 19.80
CA THR A 424 5.42 -0.55 20.42
C THR A 424 4.61 0.26 19.41
N ALA A 425 5.22 1.26 18.77
CA ALA A 425 4.51 2.13 17.85
C ALA A 425 4.03 1.39 16.58
N LEU A 426 4.85 0.47 16.05
CA LEU A 426 4.48 -0.36 14.90
C LEU A 426 3.31 -1.30 15.23
N VAL A 427 3.40 -2.00 16.36
CA VAL A 427 2.34 -2.92 16.80
C VAL A 427 1.06 -2.14 17.06
N ASP A 428 1.09 -0.98 17.71
CA ASP A 428 -0.11 -0.17 17.99
C ASP A 428 -0.83 0.26 16.69
N VAL A 429 -0.07 0.73 15.70
CA VAL A 429 -0.62 1.17 14.41
C VAL A 429 -1.22 -0.01 13.63
N ILE A 430 -0.50 -1.13 13.53
CA ILE A 430 -0.96 -2.30 12.76
C ILE A 430 -2.12 -3.02 13.48
N SER A 431 -2.09 -3.07 14.81
CA SER A 431 -3.13 -3.70 15.63
C SER A 431 -4.48 -3.00 15.48
N ARG A 432 -4.50 -1.67 15.36
CA ARG A 432 -5.74 -0.92 15.11
C ARG A 432 -6.45 -1.41 13.85
N ASP A 433 -5.71 -1.59 12.77
CA ASP A 433 -6.26 -2.11 11.51
C ASP A 433 -6.62 -3.61 11.60
N ALA A 434 -5.91 -4.39 12.40
CA ALA A 434 -6.25 -5.79 12.67
C ALA A 434 -7.53 -5.96 13.49
N LEU A 435 -7.87 -5.00 14.36
CA LEU A 435 -9.09 -5.04 15.17
C LEU A 435 -10.31 -4.50 14.42
N GLU A 436 -10.18 -3.32 13.80
CA GLU A 436 -11.29 -2.56 13.21
C GLU A 436 -11.50 -2.80 11.70
N GLY A 437 -10.53 -3.43 11.02
CA GLY A 437 -10.52 -3.56 9.57
C GLY A 437 -11.52 -4.55 8.97
N SER A 438 -11.68 -4.49 7.65
CA SER A 438 -12.36 -5.53 6.87
C SER A 438 -11.63 -6.89 6.96
N ASN A 439 -12.27 -8.00 6.58
CA ASN A 439 -11.59 -9.31 6.59
C ASN A 439 -10.30 -9.33 5.74
N ASP A 440 -10.27 -8.64 4.60
CA ASP A 440 -9.06 -8.54 3.78
C ASP A 440 -7.97 -7.68 4.45
N THR A 441 -8.38 -6.60 5.11
CA THR A 441 -7.50 -5.76 5.95
C THR A 441 -6.87 -6.59 7.06
N LYS A 442 -7.69 -7.35 7.80
CA LYS A 442 -7.25 -8.23 8.89
C LYS A 442 -6.27 -9.29 8.39
N ALA A 443 -6.54 -9.91 7.25
CA ALA A 443 -5.63 -10.91 6.68
C ALA A 443 -4.22 -10.35 6.44
N ILE A 444 -4.12 -9.14 5.88
CA ILE A 444 -2.83 -8.49 5.59
C ILE A 444 -2.13 -8.05 6.89
N THR A 445 -2.85 -7.40 7.81
CA THR A 445 -2.25 -6.87 9.04
C THR A 445 -1.83 -7.99 9.99
N LEU A 446 -2.63 -9.05 10.13
CA LEU A 446 -2.27 -10.22 10.93
C LEU A 446 -1.08 -10.98 10.33
N ALA A 447 -1.00 -11.10 9.00
CA ALA A 447 0.16 -11.70 8.34
C ALA A 447 1.43 -10.86 8.54
N ALA A 448 1.33 -9.53 8.53
CA ALA A 448 2.47 -8.66 8.83
C ALA A 448 2.93 -8.79 10.30
N LEU A 449 1.99 -8.86 11.25
CA LEU A 449 2.30 -9.10 12.66
C LEU A 449 2.94 -10.48 12.88
N GLU A 450 2.44 -11.53 12.21
CA GLU A 450 3.04 -12.87 12.25
C GLU A 450 4.46 -12.84 11.71
N ALA A 451 4.69 -12.16 10.58
CA ALA A 451 6.02 -12.00 10.02
C ALA A 451 6.95 -11.26 11.00
N MET A 452 6.50 -10.18 11.63
CA MET A 452 7.30 -9.45 12.63
C MET A 452 7.68 -10.35 13.82
N VAL A 453 6.72 -11.08 14.39
CA VAL A 453 6.98 -12.05 15.47
C VAL A 453 8.00 -13.10 15.01
N ALA A 454 7.83 -13.62 13.79
CA ALA A 454 8.71 -14.64 13.26
C ALA A 454 10.16 -14.14 13.08
N VAL A 455 10.40 -12.88 12.71
CA VAL A 455 11.77 -12.32 12.63
C VAL A 455 12.37 -12.21 14.03
N CYS A 456 11.61 -11.69 14.99
CA CYS A 456 12.12 -11.41 16.32
C CYS A 456 12.37 -12.69 17.13
N ALA A 457 11.46 -13.67 17.06
CA ALA A 457 11.58 -14.96 17.74
C ALA A 457 12.83 -15.74 17.33
N GLY A 458 13.22 -15.69 16.05
CA GLY A 458 14.41 -16.39 15.52
C GLY A 458 15.76 -15.88 16.05
N THR A 459 15.78 -14.67 16.63
CA THR A 459 17.01 -13.97 17.03
C THR A 459 17.24 -13.89 18.55
N GLY A 460 16.31 -14.45 19.35
CA GLY A 460 16.35 -14.40 20.82
C GLY A 460 15.96 -13.05 21.42
N VAL A 461 15.57 -12.08 20.58
CA VAL A 461 15.08 -10.75 20.97
C VAL A 461 13.55 -10.79 20.91
N GLY A 462 12.92 -11.50 21.84
CA GLY A 462 11.45 -11.61 21.92
C GLY A 462 10.75 -10.35 22.45
N GLY A 463 9.42 -10.34 22.45
CA GLY A 463 8.63 -9.31 23.16
C GLY A 463 7.50 -8.66 22.34
N ILE A 464 7.44 -8.91 21.02
CA ILE A 464 6.31 -8.48 20.19
C ILE A 464 5.04 -9.22 20.62
N GLU A 465 5.16 -10.48 21.01
CA GLU A 465 4.07 -11.33 21.48
C GLU A 465 3.38 -10.74 22.71
N VAL A 466 4.16 -10.16 23.63
CA VAL A 466 3.63 -9.47 24.82
C VAL A 466 2.85 -8.21 24.41
N LEU A 467 3.37 -7.44 23.46
CA LEU A 467 2.66 -6.25 22.93
C LEU A 467 1.35 -6.63 22.23
N LEU A 468 1.32 -7.77 21.53
CA LEU A 468 0.10 -8.29 20.89
C LEU A 468 -0.96 -8.73 21.90
N LEU A 469 -0.53 -9.29 23.03
CA LEU A 469 -1.42 -9.61 24.15
C LEU A 469 -1.98 -8.34 24.80
N GLN A 470 -1.13 -7.34 25.03
CA GLN A 470 -1.54 -6.04 25.62
C GLN A 470 -2.52 -5.26 24.74
N ASN A 471 -2.32 -5.28 23.42
CA ASN A 471 -3.21 -4.64 22.45
C ASN A 471 -4.49 -5.44 22.16
N GLY A 472 -4.69 -6.60 22.79
CA GLY A 472 -5.91 -7.41 22.64
C GLY A 472 -6.06 -8.11 21.29
N VAL A 473 -5.02 -8.14 20.45
CA VAL A 473 -5.06 -8.76 19.11
C VAL A 473 -5.28 -10.27 19.21
N ALA A 474 -4.56 -10.93 20.12
CA ALA A 474 -4.69 -12.38 20.32
C ALA A 474 -6.10 -12.74 20.81
N MET A 475 -6.65 -11.97 21.74
CA MET A 475 -8.04 -12.14 22.22
C MET A 475 -9.06 -11.96 21.10
N ALA A 476 -8.89 -10.93 20.26
CA ALA A 476 -9.77 -10.70 19.12
C ALA A 476 -9.69 -11.83 18.07
N CYS A 477 -8.50 -12.42 17.85
CA CYS A 477 -8.33 -13.58 16.98
C CYS A 477 -9.06 -14.81 17.54
N LEU A 478 -8.94 -15.08 18.84
CA LEU A 478 -9.65 -16.19 19.49
C LEU A 478 -11.17 -16.02 19.45
N HIS A 479 -11.68 -14.82 19.78
CA HIS A 479 -13.10 -14.54 19.68
C HIS A 479 -13.62 -14.63 18.23
N GLY A 480 -12.79 -14.21 17.27
CA GLY A 480 -13.05 -14.44 15.85
C GLY A 480 -13.21 -15.92 15.52
N LEU A 481 -12.37 -16.80 16.06
CA LEU A 481 -12.50 -18.25 15.86
C LEU A 481 -13.76 -18.84 16.50
N GLU A 482 -14.10 -18.44 17.72
CA GLU A 482 -15.31 -18.92 18.42
C GLU A 482 -16.60 -18.62 17.64
N THR A 483 -16.63 -17.48 16.94
CA THR A 483 -17.83 -17.00 16.22
C THR A 483 -17.96 -17.54 14.80
N VAL A 484 -16.92 -18.21 14.27
CA VAL A 484 -16.91 -18.70 12.88
C VAL A 484 -17.74 -19.97 12.74
N SER A 485 -18.55 -20.01 11.68
CA SER A 485 -19.33 -21.17 11.28
C SER A 485 -18.85 -21.73 9.92
N MET A 486 -18.99 -23.04 9.71
CA MET A 486 -18.58 -23.66 8.43
C MET A 486 -19.29 -23.10 7.19
N PRO A 487 -20.61 -22.81 7.20
CA PRO A 487 -21.28 -22.16 6.08
C PRO A 487 -20.62 -20.84 5.64
N ASP A 488 -20.06 -20.08 6.58
CA ASP A 488 -19.40 -18.80 6.28
C ASP A 488 -18.04 -18.96 5.60
N LEU A 489 -17.40 -20.13 5.71
CA LEU A 489 -16.08 -20.43 5.14
C LEU A 489 -16.17 -21.19 3.82
N VAL A 490 -17.15 -22.07 3.69
CA VAL A 490 -17.25 -23.08 2.61
C VAL A 490 -17.80 -22.49 1.31
N MET A 491 -18.65 -21.47 1.39
CA MET A 491 -19.31 -20.92 0.23
C MET A 491 -18.32 -20.34 -0.78
N ASN A 492 -18.57 -20.54 -2.07
CA ASN A 492 -17.76 -19.95 -3.14
C ASN A 492 -18.18 -18.48 -3.40
N THR A 493 -18.15 -17.66 -2.34
CA THR A 493 -18.44 -16.23 -2.41
C THR A 493 -17.18 -15.43 -2.06
N PRO A 494 -17.02 -14.19 -2.57
CA PRO A 494 -15.89 -13.34 -2.22
C PRO A 494 -15.82 -13.05 -0.72
N ARG A 495 -16.99 -12.93 -0.06
CA ARG A 495 -17.09 -12.74 1.39
C ARG A 495 -16.55 -13.93 2.18
N ALA A 496 -16.90 -15.15 1.80
CA ALA A 496 -16.38 -16.36 2.43
C ALA A 496 -14.88 -16.54 2.18
N ALA A 497 -14.41 -16.17 0.98
CA ALA A 497 -12.98 -16.19 0.67
C ALA A 497 -12.17 -15.19 1.53
N SER A 498 -12.67 -13.96 1.73
CA SER A 498 -11.99 -12.98 2.59
C SER A 498 -12.01 -13.40 4.06
N GLN A 499 -13.14 -13.93 4.54
CA GLN A 499 -13.25 -14.47 5.90
C GLN A 499 -12.29 -15.65 6.13
N SER A 500 -12.20 -16.57 5.17
CA SER A 500 -11.24 -17.69 5.23
C SER A 500 -9.79 -17.22 5.30
N LYS A 501 -9.42 -16.17 4.55
CA LYS A 501 -8.07 -15.59 4.61
C LYS A 501 -7.78 -14.94 5.95
N ALA A 502 -8.74 -14.21 6.52
CA ALA A 502 -8.60 -13.58 7.83
C ALA A 502 -8.38 -14.63 8.93
N ILE A 503 -9.19 -15.70 8.93
CA ILE A 503 -9.07 -16.79 9.89
C ILE A 503 -7.77 -17.57 9.73
N GLU A 504 -7.30 -17.79 8.50
CA GLU A 504 -6.01 -18.40 8.26
C GLU A 504 -4.86 -17.54 8.82
N ALA A 505 -4.90 -16.23 8.62
CA ALA A 505 -3.91 -15.31 9.16
C ALA A 505 -3.97 -15.28 10.70
N SER A 506 -5.16 -15.29 11.30
CA SER A 506 -5.34 -15.41 12.76
C SER A 506 -4.71 -16.69 13.30
N LEU A 507 -5.00 -17.86 12.71
CA LEU A 507 -4.43 -19.13 13.15
C LEU A 507 -2.91 -19.17 12.98
N SER A 508 -2.38 -18.58 11.91
CA SER A 508 -0.94 -18.51 11.66
C SER A 508 -0.24 -17.66 12.72
N LEU A 509 -0.81 -16.51 13.07
CA LEU A 509 -0.31 -15.66 14.15
C LEU A 509 -0.37 -16.37 15.51
N LEU A 510 -1.51 -16.97 15.85
CA LEU A 510 -1.69 -17.71 17.11
C LEU A 510 -0.72 -18.89 17.22
N LEU A 511 -0.50 -19.63 16.14
CA LEU A 511 0.49 -20.70 16.07
C LEU A 511 1.90 -20.18 16.33
N ARG A 512 2.27 -19.04 15.75
CA ARG A 512 3.58 -18.41 15.98
C ARG A 512 3.74 -17.97 17.44
N MET A 513 2.72 -17.31 18.00
CA MET A 513 2.73 -16.92 19.41
C MET A 513 2.80 -18.13 20.35
N ALA A 514 2.12 -19.22 20.04
CA ALA A 514 2.18 -20.47 20.79
C ALA A 514 3.56 -21.14 20.76
N GLN A 515 4.32 -20.96 19.67
CA GLN A 515 5.69 -21.48 19.56
C GLN A 515 6.70 -20.67 20.37
N SER A 516 6.44 -19.37 20.57
CA SER A 516 7.30 -18.46 21.31
C SER A 516 6.97 -18.46 22.81
N GLU A 517 5.69 -18.21 23.15
CA GLU A 517 5.18 -18.03 24.51
C GLU A 517 4.00 -18.98 24.81
N PRO A 518 4.23 -20.30 24.86
CA PRO A 518 3.17 -21.31 25.00
C PRO A 518 2.35 -21.19 26.28
N ALA A 519 3.00 -20.88 27.41
CA ALA A 519 2.32 -20.74 28.70
C ALA A 519 1.30 -19.59 28.73
N GLN A 520 1.65 -18.45 28.10
CA GLN A 520 0.77 -17.29 28.03
C GLN A 520 -0.45 -17.58 27.13
N MET A 521 -0.24 -18.30 26.03
CA MET A 521 -1.33 -18.73 25.14
C MET A 521 -2.29 -19.74 25.78
N ILE A 522 -1.78 -20.65 26.63
CA ILE A 522 -2.63 -21.54 27.43
C ILE A 522 -3.45 -20.73 28.44
N ALA A 523 -2.80 -19.80 29.16
CA ALA A 523 -3.48 -18.94 30.14
C ALA A 523 -4.55 -18.03 29.51
N LEU A 524 -4.36 -17.65 28.24
CA LEU A 524 -5.36 -16.89 27.47
C LEU A 524 -6.64 -17.68 27.15
N GLY A 525 -6.64 -19.00 27.36
CA GLY A 525 -7.79 -19.86 27.07
C GLY A 525 -7.87 -20.32 25.61
N THR A 526 -6.73 -20.38 24.90
CA THR A 526 -6.70 -20.79 23.47
C THR A 526 -7.43 -22.10 23.20
N ILE A 527 -7.26 -23.11 24.08
CA ILE A 527 -7.90 -24.43 23.91
C ILE A 527 -9.41 -24.36 24.14
N VAL A 528 -9.85 -23.55 25.10
CA VAL A 528 -11.28 -23.31 25.35
C VAL A 528 -11.94 -22.66 24.12
N ALA A 529 -11.29 -21.65 23.54
CA ALA A 529 -11.76 -20.98 22.34
C ALA A 529 -11.85 -21.91 21.12
N LEU A 530 -10.89 -22.84 20.98
CA LEU A 530 -10.92 -23.85 19.92
C LEU A 530 -12.06 -24.86 20.12
N THR A 531 -12.30 -25.32 21.35
CA THR A 531 -13.44 -26.22 21.67
C THR A 531 -14.79 -25.54 21.42
N ASN A 532 -14.87 -24.21 21.54
CA ASN A 532 -16.09 -23.45 21.26
C ASN A 532 -16.28 -23.14 19.76
N CYS A 533 -15.28 -23.41 18.91
CA CYS A 533 -15.33 -23.10 17.49
C CYS A 533 -16.15 -24.14 16.72
N ARG A 534 -17.40 -23.77 16.40
CA ARG A 534 -18.35 -24.62 15.66
C ARG A 534 -17.88 -25.00 14.25
N ALA A 535 -16.90 -24.28 13.70
CA ALA A 535 -16.38 -24.57 12.37
C ALA A 535 -15.44 -25.78 12.35
N ILE A 536 -14.89 -26.18 13.50
CA ILE A 536 -14.04 -27.36 13.64
C ILE A 536 -14.90 -28.63 13.73
N ASP A 537 -15.98 -28.59 14.51
CA ASP A 537 -16.89 -29.73 14.73
C ASP A 537 -17.81 -30.02 13.53
N ALA A 538 -17.91 -29.08 12.59
CA ALA A 538 -18.80 -29.20 11.46
C ALA A 538 -18.22 -30.15 10.41
N TYR A 539 -18.79 -31.36 10.36
CA TYR A 539 -18.48 -32.35 9.34
C TYR A 539 -18.63 -31.72 7.95
N ALA A 540 -17.55 -31.67 7.17
CA ALA A 540 -17.61 -31.22 5.79
C ALA A 540 -18.45 -32.23 5.01
N ASP A 541 -19.75 -31.95 4.92
CA ASP A 541 -20.78 -32.86 4.44
C ASP A 541 -20.36 -33.54 3.12
N ILE A 542 -20.03 -34.83 3.23
CA ILE A 542 -19.56 -35.71 2.15
C ILE A 542 -20.71 -35.96 1.14
N HIS A 543 -21.92 -35.49 1.44
CA HIS A 543 -23.14 -35.81 0.71
C HIS A 543 -23.67 -34.70 -0.21
N SER A 544 -22.98 -33.55 -0.35
CA SER A 544 -23.32 -32.66 -1.46
C SER A 544 -22.96 -33.36 -2.77
N SER A 545 -23.91 -33.43 -3.71
CA SER A 545 -23.76 -34.11 -5.01
C SER A 545 -22.55 -33.60 -5.81
N SER A 546 -22.09 -32.39 -5.50
CA SER A 546 -20.89 -31.73 -6.03
C SER A 546 -19.56 -32.30 -5.49
N ALA A 547 -19.51 -32.69 -4.20
CA ALA A 547 -18.32 -33.29 -3.59
C ALA A 547 -18.09 -34.72 -4.09
N ALA A 548 -19.17 -35.50 -4.28
CA ALA A 548 -19.12 -36.86 -4.81
C ALA A 548 -18.66 -36.92 -6.28
N THR A 549 -19.07 -35.97 -7.12
CA THR A 549 -18.60 -35.90 -8.52
C THR A 549 -17.13 -35.52 -8.64
N ALA A 550 -16.60 -34.73 -7.70
CA ALA A 550 -15.20 -34.32 -7.70
C ALA A 550 -14.27 -35.38 -7.09
N THR A 551 -14.72 -36.17 -6.11
CA THR A 551 -13.96 -37.34 -5.63
C THR A 551 -13.89 -38.46 -6.66
N MET A 552 -14.88 -38.61 -7.55
CA MET A 552 -14.79 -39.55 -8.68
C MET A 552 -13.78 -39.12 -9.78
N GLN A 553 -13.34 -37.86 -9.78
CA GLN A 553 -12.23 -37.39 -10.63
C GLN A 553 -10.87 -37.40 -9.91
N ALA A 554 -10.84 -37.79 -8.63
CA ALA A 554 -9.66 -37.75 -7.76
C ALA A 554 -8.79 -39.02 -7.81
N ASP A 555 -9.02 -39.91 -8.78
CA ASP A 555 -8.15 -41.08 -9.05
C ASP A 555 -6.81 -40.69 -9.72
N LEU A 556 -6.52 -39.39 -9.85
CA LEU A 556 -5.22 -38.85 -10.24
C LEU A 556 -4.53 -38.26 -9.01
N PRO A 557 -3.23 -38.56 -8.74
CA PRO A 557 -2.50 -38.14 -7.55
C PRO A 557 -2.31 -36.62 -7.37
N TYR A 558 -2.92 -35.78 -8.21
CA TYR A 558 -2.80 -34.32 -8.23
C TYR A 558 -4.14 -33.59 -8.43
N SER A 559 -5.30 -34.22 -8.21
CA SER A 559 -6.58 -33.50 -8.32
C SER A 559 -6.75 -32.51 -7.16
N GLU A 560 -6.98 -31.23 -7.46
CA GLU A 560 -7.28 -30.22 -6.45
C GLU A 560 -8.55 -30.61 -5.66
N LEU A 561 -8.46 -30.56 -4.33
CA LEU A 561 -9.61 -30.81 -3.45
C LEU A 561 -10.72 -29.79 -3.76
N PRO A 562 -12.01 -30.18 -3.73
CA PRO A 562 -13.13 -29.24 -3.84
C PRO A 562 -12.96 -28.09 -2.86
N ILE A 563 -13.22 -26.85 -3.29
CA ILE A 563 -13.01 -25.62 -2.49
C ILE A 563 -13.54 -25.75 -1.04
N PRO A 564 -14.76 -26.28 -0.79
CA PRO A 564 -15.25 -26.59 0.56
C PRO A 564 -14.29 -27.43 1.42
N ARG A 565 -13.83 -28.55 0.84
CA ARG A 565 -12.97 -29.54 1.51
C ARG A 565 -11.55 -28.99 1.67
N ALA A 566 -11.04 -28.28 0.68
CA ALA A 566 -9.74 -27.63 0.74
C ALA A 566 -9.68 -26.60 1.89
N ARG A 567 -10.71 -25.74 2.02
CA ARG A 567 -10.77 -24.73 3.08
C ARG A 567 -10.93 -25.35 4.47
N HIS A 568 -11.80 -26.35 4.60
CA HIS A 568 -11.97 -27.08 5.86
C HIS A 568 -10.69 -27.82 6.29
N HIS A 569 -10.06 -28.54 5.37
CA HIS A 569 -8.81 -29.23 5.63
C HIS A 569 -7.70 -28.25 6.06
N LYS A 570 -7.60 -27.10 5.40
CA LYS A 570 -6.62 -26.07 5.76
C LYS A 570 -6.86 -25.50 7.16
N LEU A 571 -8.12 -25.28 7.55
CA LEU A 571 -8.51 -24.88 8.90
C LEU A 571 -8.05 -25.93 9.93
N LEU A 572 -8.46 -27.18 9.75
CA LEU A 572 -8.15 -28.29 10.66
C LEU A 572 -6.64 -28.50 10.82
N VAL A 573 -5.87 -28.49 9.73
CA VAL A 573 -4.41 -28.67 9.79
C VAL A 573 -3.75 -27.59 10.64
N ASN A 574 -4.17 -26.33 10.50
CA ASN A 574 -3.60 -25.24 11.28
C ASN A 574 -4.01 -25.29 12.75
N VAL A 575 -5.24 -25.69 13.05
CA VAL A 575 -5.71 -25.95 14.43
C VAL A 575 -4.91 -27.08 15.08
N LEU A 576 -4.74 -28.22 14.39
CA LEU A 576 -3.96 -29.35 14.90
C LEU A 576 -2.51 -28.99 15.16
N ARG A 577 -1.89 -28.18 14.29
CA ARG A 577 -0.54 -27.66 14.51
C ARG A 577 -0.45 -26.75 15.73
N LEU A 578 -1.46 -25.91 15.96
CA LEU A 578 -1.53 -25.02 17.12
C LEU A 578 -1.63 -25.83 18.41
N VAL A 579 -2.59 -26.76 18.47
CA VAL A 579 -2.76 -27.66 19.61
C VAL A 579 -1.50 -28.49 19.86
N GLY A 580 -0.92 -29.08 18.83
CA GLY A 580 0.33 -29.84 18.93
C GLY A 580 1.49 -29.00 19.46
N SER A 581 1.59 -27.73 19.07
CA SER A 581 2.63 -26.81 19.57
C SER A 581 2.43 -26.49 21.05
N LEU A 582 1.19 -26.27 21.49
CA LEU A 582 0.86 -26.04 22.91
C LEU A 582 1.14 -27.27 23.77
N LEU A 583 0.80 -28.47 23.28
CA LEU A 583 1.07 -29.72 23.98
C LEU A 583 2.57 -30.02 24.09
N ALA A 584 3.32 -29.82 23.01
CA ALA A 584 4.77 -30.08 22.99
C ALA A 584 5.55 -29.17 23.93
N ALA A 585 5.01 -27.97 24.22
CA ALA A 585 5.59 -27.03 25.15
C ALA A 585 5.13 -27.22 26.60
N SER A 586 4.13 -28.07 26.86
CA SER A 586 3.69 -28.38 28.21
C SER A 586 4.77 -29.21 28.91
N PRO A 587 5.18 -28.86 30.15
CA PRO A 587 6.19 -29.63 30.85
C PRO A 587 5.67 -31.06 31.05
N SER A 588 6.37 -32.03 30.47
CA SER A 588 6.18 -33.46 30.77
C SER A 588 6.12 -33.63 32.28
N THR A 589 4.96 -34.00 32.81
CA THR A 589 4.86 -34.52 34.17
C THR A 589 5.76 -35.75 34.24
N ALA A 590 6.91 -35.63 34.91
CA ALA A 590 7.60 -36.80 35.42
C ALA A 590 6.58 -37.64 36.21
N PRO A 591 6.62 -38.99 36.10
CA PRO A 591 5.66 -39.84 36.80
C PRO A 591 5.72 -39.53 38.29
N VAL A 592 4.60 -39.04 38.82
CA VAL A 592 4.43 -38.67 40.22
C VAL A 592 4.73 -39.90 41.10
N PRO A 593 5.75 -39.87 41.98
CA PRO A 593 5.80 -40.82 43.09
C PRO A 593 4.64 -40.50 44.05
N ALA A 594 3.99 -41.55 44.54
CA ALA A 594 2.79 -41.48 45.39
C ALA A 594 2.83 -40.40 46.50
N PRO A 595 1.67 -39.82 46.86
CA PRO A 595 1.63 -38.65 47.74
C PRO A 595 1.95 -39.03 49.20
N SER A 596 2.86 -38.29 49.83
CA SER A 596 2.96 -38.19 51.30
C SER A 596 2.26 -36.92 51.78
N PRO A 597 1.39 -36.97 52.81
CA PRO A 597 0.51 -35.87 53.16
C PRO A 597 1.13 -35.00 54.24
N SER A 598 1.66 -33.83 53.89
CA SER A 598 1.68 -32.62 54.75
C SER A 598 2.62 -31.55 54.18
N ALA A 599 2.03 -30.48 53.63
CA ALA A 599 2.53 -29.11 53.76
C ALA A 599 1.53 -28.16 53.07
N VAL A 600 0.63 -27.61 53.87
CA VAL A 600 -0.22 -26.48 53.48
C VAL A 600 0.65 -25.22 53.51
N TYR A 601 0.74 -24.52 52.38
CA TYR A 601 1.11 -23.11 52.34
C TYR A 601 0.06 -22.35 51.53
N GLN A 602 -0.70 -21.48 52.21
CA GLN A 602 -1.61 -20.51 51.62
C GLN A 602 -0.85 -19.22 51.30
N GLY A 603 -0.98 -18.73 50.07
CA GLY A 603 -0.51 -17.40 49.69
C GLY A 603 -0.50 -17.19 48.17
N ALA A 604 -1.61 -16.64 47.64
CA ALA A 604 -1.73 -15.95 46.36
C ALA A 604 -0.98 -16.54 45.14
N ILE A 605 -1.54 -17.60 44.55
CA ILE A 605 -1.42 -17.90 43.12
C ILE A 605 -2.85 -18.10 42.65
N VAL A 606 -3.29 -17.37 41.63
CA VAL A 606 -4.50 -17.72 40.89
C VAL A 606 -4.26 -19.14 40.36
N GLN A 607 -4.88 -20.13 41.00
CA GLN A 607 -4.78 -21.53 40.61
C GLN A 607 -5.27 -21.64 39.17
N SER A 608 -4.34 -21.85 38.22
CA SER A 608 -4.75 -22.30 36.91
C SER A 608 -5.37 -23.69 37.11
N ALA A 609 -6.60 -23.87 36.65
CA ALA A 609 -7.16 -25.21 36.47
C ALA A 609 -6.15 -25.97 35.60
N GLY A 610 -5.54 -26.98 36.20
CA GLY A 610 -4.23 -27.46 35.80
C GLY A 610 -4.22 -28.06 34.40
N ILE A 611 -3.01 -28.14 33.87
CA ILE A 611 -2.56 -28.93 32.71
C ILE A 611 -3.28 -30.30 32.52
N PRO A 612 -3.73 -31.04 33.56
CA PRO A 612 -4.51 -32.28 33.36
C PRO A 612 -5.85 -32.07 32.63
N GLU A 613 -6.55 -30.98 32.88
CA GLU A 613 -7.85 -30.69 32.25
C GLU A 613 -7.67 -30.30 30.78
N VAL A 614 -6.63 -29.54 30.49
CA VAL A 614 -6.17 -29.21 29.12
C VAL A 614 -5.80 -30.47 28.33
N THR A 615 -5.07 -31.39 28.98
CA THR A 615 -4.65 -32.65 28.36
C THR A 615 -5.87 -33.54 28.08
N ALA A 616 -6.81 -33.64 29.03
CA ALA A 616 -8.06 -34.38 28.86
C ALA A 616 -8.97 -33.78 27.78
N GLN A 617 -9.12 -32.45 27.74
CA GLN A 617 -9.88 -31.75 26.70
C GLN A 617 -9.24 -31.92 25.32
N THR A 618 -7.91 -31.93 25.25
CA THR A 618 -7.18 -32.16 23.99
C THR A 618 -7.29 -33.61 23.53
N PHE A 619 -7.22 -34.59 24.43
CA PHE A 619 -7.49 -35.98 24.10
C PHE A 619 -8.95 -36.18 23.63
N ALA A 620 -9.92 -35.57 24.31
CA ALA A 620 -11.31 -35.60 23.88
C ALA A 620 -11.52 -34.94 22.50
N PHE A 621 -10.83 -33.83 22.24
CA PHE A 621 -10.84 -33.16 20.94
C PHE A 621 -10.23 -34.04 19.83
N VAL A 622 -9.08 -34.65 20.09
CA VAL A 622 -8.41 -35.56 19.14
C VAL A 622 -9.25 -36.82 18.91
N GLU A 623 -9.80 -37.44 19.96
CA GLU A 623 -10.69 -38.61 19.83
C GLU A 623 -11.97 -38.29 19.06
N ALA A 624 -12.54 -37.10 19.25
CA ALA A 624 -13.74 -36.66 18.52
C ALA A 624 -13.48 -36.39 17.02
N HIS A 625 -12.23 -36.11 16.62
CA HIS A 625 -11.85 -35.71 15.26
C HIS A 625 -10.92 -36.72 14.55
N TYR A 626 -10.70 -37.91 15.14
CA TYR A 626 -9.86 -38.98 14.57
C TYR A 626 -10.59 -39.86 13.53
N ALA A 627 -11.93 -39.84 13.52
CA ALA A 627 -12.78 -40.56 12.55
C ALA A 627 -13.16 -39.66 11.36
#